data_AF-A0A9W6QM70-F1
#
_entry.id   AF-A0A9W6QM70-F1
#
_cell.length_a   1.000
_cell.length_b   1.000
_cell.length_c   1.000
_cell.angle_alpha   90.00
_cell.angle_beta   90.00
_cell.angle_gamma   90.00
#
_symmetry.space_group_name_H-M   'P 1'
#
loop_
_entity.id
_entity.type
_entity.pdbx_description
1 polymer ?
#
loop_
_entity_poly.entity_id
_entity_poly.type
_entity_poly.pdbx_seq_one_letter_code
_entity_poly.pdbx_strand_id
1 'polypeptide(L)'
;MTTKRVKLGDQMWKVNAADAASVADTIAAAMSEEKVVRLSLLSGDDTPATVIFNGKVALLATIDEGAVPRPTEISGNANADAAKVDPPTKK
;
A
#
# COMPACT_ATOMS: atom_id res chain seq x y z
N MET A 1 0.11 7.53 -17.61
CA MET A 1 -0.12 8.37 -16.40
C MET A 1 0.23 7.52 -15.18
N THR A 2 0.92 8.08 -14.19
CA THR A 2 1.25 7.35 -12.97
C THR A 2 0.12 7.51 -11.96
N THR A 3 -0.39 6.40 -11.42
CA THR A 3 -1.49 6.40 -10.44
C THR A 3 -1.02 5.82 -9.11
N LYS A 4 -1.45 6.42 -8.00
CA LYS A 4 -1.36 5.85 -6.64
C LYS A 4 -2.70 5.21 -6.26
N ARG A 5 -2.74 4.46 -5.16
CA ARG A 5 -3.99 3.87 -4.66
C ARG A 5 -4.41 4.52 -3.35
N VAL A 6 -5.71 4.69 -3.15
CA VAL A 6 -6.31 5.18 -1.91
C VAL A 6 -7.32 4.16 -1.44
N LYS A 7 -7.14 3.64 -0.23
CA LYS A 7 -8.13 2.82 0.46
C LYS A 7 -9.05 3.73 1.27
N LEU A 8 -10.35 3.66 1.01
CA LEU A 8 -11.40 4.35 1.76
C LEU A 8 -12.35 3.30 2.35
N GLY A 9 -12.30 3.08 3.67
CA GLY A 9 -12.98 1.94 4.28
C GLY A 9 -12.47 0.62 3.69
N ASP A 10 -13.39 -0.19 3.16
CA ASP A 10 -13.06 -1.48 2.51
C ASP A 10 -12.82 -1.37 1.00
N GLN A 11 -12.99 -0.17 0.42
CA GLN A 11 -12.91 0.02 -1.02
C GLN A 11 -11.58 0.63 -1.44
N MET A 12 -11.00 0.07 -2.50
CA MET A 12 -9.78 0.57 -3.13
C MET A 12 -10.13 1.47 -4.31
N TRP A 13 -9.49 2.63 -4.35
CA TRP A 13 -9.59 3.62 -5.41
C TRP A 13 -8.20 3.92 -5.97
N LYS A 14 -8.16 4.46 -7.18
CA LYS A 14 -6.96 5.02 -7.78
C LYS A 14 -7.01 6.54 -7.71
N VAL A 15 -5.85 7.18 -7.75
CA VAL A 15 -5.71 8.64 -7.82
C VAL A 15 -4.51 8.96 -8.70
N ASN A 16 -4.56 10.05 -9.46
CA ASN A 16 -3.37 10.52 -10.18
C ASN A 16 -2.25 10.81 -9.19
N ALA A 17 -1.03 10.41 -9.50
CA ALA A 17 0.11 10.64 -8.61
C ALA A 17 0.35 12.14 -8.31
N ALA A 18 -0.01 13.03 -9.26
CA ALA A 18 0.06 14.47 -9.08
C ALA A 18 -0.95 15.01 -8.04
N ASP A 19 -2.13 14.39 -7.95
CA ASP A 19 -3.22 14.82 -7.07
C ASP A 19 -3.18 14.11 -5.70
N ALA A 20 -2.39 13.03 -5.57
CA ALA A 20 -2.39 12.15 -4.42
C ALA A 20 -2.10 12.87 -3.08
N ALA A 21 -1.16 13.81 -3.06
CA ALA A 21 -0.84 14.57 -1.85
C ALA A 21 -2.03 15.45 -1.42
N SER A 22 -2.62 16.19 -2.36
CA SER A 22 -3.78 17.05 -2.10
C SER A 22 -5.00 16.25 -1.64
N VAL A 23 -5.22 15.06 -2.20
CA VAL A 23 -6.26 14.13 -1.75
C VAL A 23 -5.99 13.65 -0.32
N ALA A 24 -4.74 13.35 0.04
CA ALA A 24 -4.34 12.98 1.39
C ALA A 24 -4.68 14.08 2.41
N ASP A 25 -4.26 15.31 2.11
CA ASP A 25 -4.51 16.48 2.95
C ASP A 25 -6.01 16.74 3.11
N THR A 26 -6.77 16.60 2.02
CA THR A 26 -8.23 16.79 2.05
C THR A 26 -8.92 15.74 2.93
N ILE A 27 -8.48 14.49 2.88
CA ILE A 27 -8.99 13.41 3.74
C ILE A 27 -8.65 13.69 5.21
N ALA A 28 -7.40 14.05 5.51
CA ALA A 28 -6.96 14.34 6.87
C ALA A 28 -7.72 15.54 7.47
N ALA A 29 -7.87 16.61 6.69
CA ALA A 29 -8.67 17.78 7.06
C ALA A 29 -10.14 17.41 7.28
N ALA A 30 -10.72 16.58 6.39
CA ALA A 30 -12.11 16.14 6.52
C ALA A 30 -12.35 15.32 7.79
N MET A 31 -11.42 14.44 8.16
CA MET A 31 -11.47 13.67 9.41
C MET A 31 -11.34 14.58 10.64
N SER A 32 -10.38 15.51 10.62
CA SER A 32 -10.13 16.43 11.74
C SER A 32 -11.29 17.39 11.99
N GLU A 33 -11.90 17.90 10.91
CA GLU A 33 -13.01 18.85 10.95
C GLU A 33 -14.39 18.17 10.97
N GLU A 34 -14.45 16.84 11.03
CA GLU A 34 -15.68 16.03 11.01
C GLU A 34 -16.64 16.38 9.86
N LYS A 35 -16.10 16.71 8.68
CA LYS A 35 -16.88 17.20 7.53
C LYS A 35 -16.99 16.21 6.39
N VAL A 36 -17.97 16.46 5.53
CA VAL A 36 -18.17 15.72 4.29
C VAL A 36 -17.49 16.45 3.14
N VAL A 37 -16.65 15.75 2.38
CA VAL A 37 -15.93 16.27 1.22
C VAL A 37 -16.16 15.39 -0.01
N ARG A 38 -15.86 15.94 -1.19
CA ARG A 38 -15.90 15.23 -2.47
C ARG A 38 -14.48 15.02 -2.96
N LEU A 39 -14.11 13.78 -3.25
CA LEU A 39 -12.80 13.41 -3.75
C LEU A 39 -12.92 13.00 -5.22
N SER A 40 -12.06 13.57 -6.06
CA SER A 40 -11.91 13.16 -7.45
C SER A 40 -10.94 11.99 -7.52
N LEU A 41 -11.46 10.78 -7.71
CA LEU A 41 -10.70 9.53 -7.74
C LEU A 41 -10.95 8.80 -9.06
N LEU A 42 -10.30 7.65 -9.21
CA LEU A 42 -10.41 6.78 -10.37
C LEU A 42 -10.87 5.39 -9.88
N SER A 43 -11.79 4.77 -10.62
CA SER A 43 -12.18 3.37 -10.41
C SER A 43 -11.02 2.42 -10.75
N GLY A 44 -11.17 1.13 -10.44
CA GLY A 44 -10.17 0.09 -10.77
C GLY A 44 -9.82 0.02 -12.26
N ASP A 45 -10.74 0.42 -13.11
CA ASP A 45 -10.68 0.53 -14.58
C ASP A 45 -10.23 1.92 -15.09
N ASP A 46 -9.70 2.78 -14.21
CA ASP A 46 -9.22 4.14 -14.53
C ASP A 46 -10.34 5.12 -14.99
N THR A 47 -11.60 4.76 -14.80
CA THR A 47 -12.74 5.67 -15.01
C THR A 47 -12.79 6.75 -13.92
N PRO A 48 -12.90 8.05 -14.29
CA PRO A 48 -13.10 9.13 -13.32
C PRO A 48 -14.36 8.93 -12.47
N ALA A 49 -14.19 9.08 -11.16
CA ALA A 49 -15.26 8.92 -10.18
C ALA A 49 -15.20 10.03 -9.12
N THR A 50 -16.37 10.47 -8.65
CA THR A 50 -16.48 11.36 -7.49
C THR A 50 -16.90 10.56 -6.28
N VAL A 51 -16.05 10.53 -5.25
CA VAL A 51 -16.31 9.81 -4.00
C VAL A 51 -16.70 10.79 -2.92
N ILE A 52 -17.85 10.57 -2.29
CA ILE A 52 -18.28 11.33 -1.11
C ILE A 52 -17.62 10.71 0.11
N PHE A 53 -16.70 11.44 0.73
CA PHE A 53 -16.00 11.02 1.93
C PHE A 53 -16.55 11.78 3.13
N ASN A 54 -17.03 11.07 4.15
CA ASN A 54 -17.53 11.65 5.39
C ASN A 54 -16.52 11.42 6.51
N GLY A 55 -15.75 12.45 6.86
CA GLY A 55 -14.71 12.39 7.87
C GLY A 55 -15.21 12.14 9.29
N LYS A 56 -16.51 12.32 9.56
CA LYS A 56 -17.12 12.03 10.86
C LYS A 56 -17.31 10.52 11.12
N VAL A 57 -17.50 9.74 10.06
CA VAL A 57 -17.86 8.30 10.15
C VAL A 57 -16.81 7.39 9.54
N ALA A 58 -15.87 7.93 8.77
CA ALA A 58 -14.82 7.16 8.14
C ALA A 58 -13.88 6.57 9.20
N LEU A 59 -13.83 5.24 9.27
CA LEU A 59 -12.99 4.52 10.23
C LEU A 59 -11.51 4.56 9.83
N LEU A 60 -11.21 4.47 8.53
CA LEU A 60 -9.85 4.34 7.98
C LEU A 60 -9.76 4.91 6.56
N ALA A 61 -8.71 5.69 6.31
CA ALA A 61 -8.27 6.07 4.96
C ALA A 61 -6.75 5.97 4.86
N THR A 62 -6.24 5.31 3.81
CA THR A 62 -4.79 5.08 3.64
C THR A 62 -4.43 5.24 2.17
N ILE A 63 -3.36 5.99 1.88
CA ILE A 63 -2.82 6.10 0.52
C ILE A 63 -1.63 5.16 0.41
N ASP A 64 -1.71 4.21 -0.52
CA ASP A 64 -0.59 3.35 -0.89
C ASP A 64 0.29 4.12 -1.88
N GLU A 65 1.49 4.49 -1.41
CA GLU A 65 2.44 5.26 -2.22
C GLU A 65 3.14 4.42 -3.30
N GLY A 66 2.82 3.13 -3.41
CA GLY A 66 3.39 2.25 -4.42
C GLY A 66 4.88 2.01 -4.21
N ALA A 67 5.28 1.59 -3.00
CA ALA A 67 6.57 0.95 -2.80
C ALA A 67 6.64 0.23 -1.44
N VAL A 68 6.27 -1.05 -1.41
CA VAL A 68 7.12 -2.06 -0.76
C VAL A 68 7.04 -3.32 -1.63
N PRO A 69 8.07 -3.68 -2.43
CA PRO A 69 8.24 -5.08 -2.78
C PRO A 69 8.28 -5.83 -1.45
N ARG A 70 7.38 -6.80 -1.22
CA ARG A 70 7.52 -7.72 -0.09
C ARG A 70 9.00 -8.10 0.00
N PRO A 71 9.66 -7.99 1.17
CA PRO A 71 10.93 -8.67 1.34
C PRO A 71 10.67 -10.10 0.93
N THR A 72 11.26 -10.55 -0.18
CA THR A 72 11.37 -11.97 -0.47
C THR A 72 11.91 -12.60 0.80
N GLU A 73 11.11 -13.48 1.40
CA GLU A 73 11.49 -14.24 2.57
C GLU A 73 12.89 -14.82 2.30
N ILE A 74 13.90 -14.32 3.03
CA ILE A 74 15.16 -15.03 3.15
C ILE A 74 14.77 -16.33 3.84
N SER A 75 14.70 -17.42 3.07
CA SER A 75 14.66 -18.78 3.59
C SER A 75 16.00 -19.04 4.28
N GLY A 76 16.14 -18.50 5.48
CA GLY A 76 17.22 -18.84 6.39
C GLY A 76 16.96 -20.22 6.97
N ASN A 77 17.93 -21.11 6.72
CA ASN A 77 18.49 -22.10 7.64
C ASN A 77 18.40 -23.56 7.17
N ALA A 78 19.55 -24.11 6.78
CA ALA A 78 20.12 -25.26 7.47
C ALA A 78 21.64 -25.38 7.22
N ASN A 79 22.40 -25.23 8.31
CA ASN A 79 23.75 -25.73 8.56
C ASN A 79 24.93 -25.33 7.65
N ALA A 80 25.60 -24.26 8.08
CA ALA A 80 27.05 -24.36 8.28
C ALA A 80 27.29 -25.12 9.59
N ASP A 81 27.48 -26.44 9.51
CA ASP A 81 28.13 -27.21 10.57
C ASP A 81 29.43 -27.79 10.00
N ALA A 82 30.52 -27.51 10.72
CA ALA A 82 31.86 -27.86 10.35
C ALA A 82 32.08 -29.37 10.50
N ALA A 83 32.37 -30.06 9.41
CA ALA A 83 33.03 -31.37 9.48
C ALA A 83 34.10 -31.49 8.40
N LYS A 84 35.31 -31.08 8.75
CA LYS A 84 36.54 -31.67 8.19
C LYS A 84 36.53 -33.15 8.55
N VAL A 85 36.23 -34.04 7.61
CA VAL A 85 36.67 -35.44 7.69
C VAL A 85 37.00 -35.93 6.28
N ASP A 86 38.27 -36.20 6.04
CA ASP A 86 38.83 -36.87 4.87
C ASP A 86 38.09 -38.16 4.49
N PRO A 87 37.96 -38.49 3.20
CA PRO A 87 37.45 -39.80 2.78
C PRO A 87 38.54 -40.88 2.86
N PRO A 88 38.32 -42.03 3.53
CA PRO A 88 39.18 -43.19 3.36
C PRO A 88 38.75 -43.94 2.10
N THR A 89 39.55 -43.85 1.02
CA THR A 89 39.37 -44.74 -0.14
C THR A 89 40.54 -45.71 -0.23
N LYS A 90 40.21 -46.96 0.12
CA LYS A 90 40.90 -48.22 -0.19
C LYS A 90 41.53 -48.21 -1.60
N LYS A 91 42.83 -48.56 -1.68
CA LYS A 91 43.30 -49.67 -2.53
C LYS A 91 44.66 -50.18 -2.04
#